data_AF-A0A0F9TVA4-F1
#
_entry.id   AF-A0A0F9TVA4-F1
#
_cell.length_a   1.000
_cell.length_b   1.000
_cell.length_c   1.000
_cell.angle_alpha   90.00
_cell.angle_beta   90.00
_cell.angle_gamma   90.00
#
_symmetry.space_group_name_H-M   'P 1'
#
loop_
_entity.id
_entity.type
_entity.pdbx_description
1 polymer ?
#
loop_
_entity_poly.entity_id
_entity_poly.type
_entity_poly.pdbx_seq_one_letter_code
_entity_poly.pdbx_strand_id
1 'polypeptide(L)'
;MPKGVYVRMKHQSAETRRKRGLKVSGENNGNWKGGRYSARGYIRVLCPIHPFSKADGYIYEHHLVMEEQLGRYLTPKEVVHHINNIHDDNRPENLKLFSTTANHTKHHHTLGTFDMLKKHL
;
A
#
# COMPACT_ATOMS: atom_id res chain seq x y z
N MET A 1 -43.41 26.25 15.19
CA MET A 1 -42.13 25.51 15.07
C MET A 1 -42.45 24.02 14.84
N PRO A 2 -42.27 23.42 13.66
CA PRO A 2 -42.59 22.00 13.47
C PRO A 2 -41.47 21.11 14.04
N LYS A 3 -41.86 20.04 14.74
CA LYS A 3 -40.98 19.05 15.37
C LYS A 3 -40.44 18.10 14.31
N GLY A 4 -39.11 18.05 14.15
CA GLY A 4 -38.44 17.14 13.21
C GLY A 4 -38.60 15.67 13.61
N VAL A 5 -39.09 14.84 12.69
CA VAL A 5 -39.17 13.38 12.84
C VAL A 5 -37.79 12.79 12.50
N TYR A 6 -37.04 12.35 13.51
CA TYR A 6 -35.81 11.58 13.27
C TYR A 6 -36.16 10.18 12.78
N VAL A 7 -35.96 9.91 11.49
CA VAL A 7 -36.14 8.57 10.91
C VAL A 7 -34.96 7.70 11.36
N ARG A 8 -35.23 6.71 12.21
CA ARG A 8 -34.23 5.73 12.67
C ARG A 8 -33.75 4.90 11.47
N MET A 9 -32.48 5.02 11.09
CA MET A 9 -31.88 4.20 10.03
C MET A 9 -32.08 2.71 10.37
N LYS A 10 -32.73 1.97 9.46
CA LYS A 10 -32.93 0.52 9.61
C LYS A 10 -31.58 -0.18 9.57
N HIS A 11 -31.22 -0.89 10.64
CA HIS A 11 -30.03 -1.75 10.65
C HIS A 11 -30.22 -2.89 9.65
N GLN A 12 -29.36 -2.97 8.64
CA GLN A 12 -29.38 -4.04 7.64
C GLN A 12 -28.94 -5.38 8.27
N SER A 13 -29.55 -6.48 7.85
CA SER A 13 -29.12 -7.82 8.27
C SER A 13 -27.68 -8.10 7.80
N ALA A 14 -26.97 -8.99 8.49
CA ALA A 14 -25.61 -9.39 8.11
C ALA A 14 -25.58 -10.01 6.70
N GLU A 15 -26.63 -10.74 6.33
CA GLU A 15 -26.76 -11.36 5.02
C GLU A 15 -26.89 -10.33 3.89
N THR A 16 -27.72 -9.29 4.08
CA THR A 16 -27.86 -8.20 3.11
C THR A 16 -26.54 -7.44 2.93
N ARG A 17 -25.80 -7.21 4.02
CA ARG A 17 -24.47 -6.60 3.98
C ARG A 17 -23.47 -7.46 3.20
N ARG A 18 -23.45 -8.77 3.42
CA ARG A 18 -22.60 -9.73 2.69
C ARG A 18 -22.90 -9.76 1.19
N LYS A 19 -24.18 -9.90 0.82
CA LYS A 19 -24.62 -9.95 -0.59
C LYS A 19 -24.25 -8.68 -1.36
N ARG A 20 -24.30 -7.51 -0.71
CA ARG A 20 -23.84 -6.25 -1.31
C ARG A 20 -22.31 -6.21 -1.48
N GLY A 21 -21.55 -6.60 -0.46
CA GLY A 21 -20.07 -6.60 -0.52
C GLY A 21 -19.51 -7.42 -1.69
N LEU A 22 -20.11 -8.58 -1.97
CA LEU A 22 -19.70 -9.45 -3.08
C LEU A 22 -20.01 -8.86 -4.47
N LYS A 23 -21.02 -7.99 -4.60
CA LYS A 23 -21.40 -7.37 -5.88
C LYS A 23 -20.48 -6.22 -6.31
N VAL A 24 -19.68 -5.67 -5.39
CA VAL A 24 -18.81 -4.49 -5.63
C VAL A 24 -17.35 -4.79 -5.29
N SER A 25 -16.92 -6.05 -5.43
CA SER A 25 -15.54 -6.47 -5.17
C SER A 25 -14.85 -6.99 -6.44
N GLY A 26 -13.52 -6.85 -6.51
CA GLY A 26 -12.73 -7.29 -7.65
C GLY A 26 -13.24 -6.68 -8.95
N GLU A 27 -13.34 -7.48 -9.99
CA GLU A 27 -13.75 -7.06 -11.35
C GLU A 27 -15.17 -6.47 -11.42
N ASN A 28 -16.02 -6.78 -10.44
CA ASN A 28 -17.37 -6.24 -10.36
C ASN A 28 -17.42 -4.80 -9.80
N ASN A 29 -16.29 -4.24 -9.36
CA ASN A 29 -16.18 -2.85 -8.94
C ASN A 29 -15.65 -2.00 -10.09
N GLY A 30 -16.40 -0.97 -10.52
CA GLY A 30 -15.95 -0.05 -11.60
C GLY A 30 -14.65 0.71 -11.29
N ASN A 31 -14.25 0.79 -10.02
CA ASN A 31 -12.96 1.37 -9.61
C ASN A 31 -11.81 0.35 -9.60
N TRP A 32 -12.06 -0.93 -9.91
CA TRP A 32 -11.04 -1.96 -9.91
C TRP A 32 -10.10 -1.80 -11.10
N LYS A 33 -8.81 -1.69 -10.80
CA LYS A 33 -7.75 -1.54 -11.81
C LYS A 33 -6.85 -2.78 -11.79
N GLY A 34 -7.43 -3.95 -12.01
CA GLY A 34 -6.70 -5.22 -12.04
C GLY A 34 -6.05 -5.60 -10.70
N GLY A 35 -6.59 -5.11 -9.58
CA GLY A 35 -5.99 -5.32 -8.26
C GLY A 35 -4.79 -4.42 -7.97
N ARG A 36 -4.61 -3.32 -8.72
CA ARG A 36 -3.60 -2.30 -8.45
C ARG A 36 -4.26 -1.03 -7.91
N TYR A 37 -3.73 -0.45 -6.84
CA TYR A 37 -4.19 0.86 -6.36
C TYR A 37 -3.09 1.64 -5.63
N SER A 38 -3.21 2.96 -5.62
CA SER A 38 -2.31 3.85 -4.87
C SER A 38 -2.93 4.19 -3.51
N ALA A 39 -2.12 4.11 -2.46
CA ALA A 39 -2.49 4.55 -1.12
C ALA A 39 -1.27 5.14 -0.40
N ARG A 40 -1.44 6.37 0.13
CA ARG A 40 -0.38 7.12 0.84
C ARG A 40 0.90 7.29 -0.01
N GLY A 41 0.74 7.47 -1.32
CA GLY A 41 1.84 7.61 -2.28
C GLY A 41 2.44 6.29 -2.77
N TYR A 42 2.09 5.15 -2.16
CA TYR A 42 2.61 3.84 -2.58
C TYR A 42 1.62 3.10 -3.45
N ILE A 43 2.14 2.42 -4.47
CA ILE A 43 1.37 1.48 -5.28
C ILE A 43 1.35 0.11 -4.59
N ARG A 44 0.14 -0.45 -4.46
CA ARG A 44 -0.14 -1.79 -3.94
C ARG A 44 -0.73 -2.65 -5.04
N VAL A 45 -0.30 -3.91 -5.10
CA VAL A 45 -0.73 -4.91 -6.09
C VAL A 45 -1.29 -6.12 -5.36
N LEU A 46 -2.45 -6.60 -5.80
CA LEU A 46 -3.08 -7.81 -5.30
C LEU A 46 -2.23 -9.01 -5.72
N CYS A 47 -1.61 -9.67 -4.75
CA CYS A 47 -0.81 -10.87 -4.96
C CYS A 47 -1.10 -11.89 -3.84
N PRO A 48 -2.28 -12.53 -3.85
CA PRO A 48 -2.76 -13.33 -2.73
C PRO A 48 -1.91 -14.58 -2.47
N ILE A 49 -1.14 -15.02 -3.46
CA ILE A 49 -0.24 -16.18 -3.38
C ILE A 49 1.16 -15.83 -2.87
N HIS A 50 1.49 -14.53 -2.70
CA HIS A 50 2.80 -14.12 -2.23
C HIS A 50 3.00 -14.53 -0.75
N PRO A 51 4.12 -15.18 -0.39
CA PRO A 51 4.34 -15.67 0.97
C PRO A 51 4.34 -14.56 2.02
N PHE A 52 4.69 -13.33 1.61
CA PHE A 52 4.71 -12.14 2.47
C PHE A 52 3.62 -11.12 2.13
N SER A 53 2.56 -11.53 1.42
CA SER A 53 1.40 -10.65 1.25
C SER A 53 0.77 -10.31 2.59
N LYS A 54 0.24 -9.09 2.71
CA LYS A 54 -0.50 -8.68 3.90
C LYS A 54 -1.84 -9.44 3.99
N ALA A 55 -2.53 -9.31 5.13
CA ALA A 55 -3.82 -9.97 5.37
C ALA A 55 -4.91 -9.62 4.33
N ASP A 56 -4.77 -8.49 3.62
CA ASP A 56 -5.66 -8.10 2.52
C ASP A 56 -5.26 -8.71 1.16
N GLY A 57 -4.19 -9.51 1.10
CA GLY A 57 -3.66 -10.13 -0.11
C GLY A 57 -2.81 -9.19 -0.98
N TYR A 58 -2.53 -7.96 -0.51
CA TYR A 58 -1.77 -6.98 -1.29
C TYR A 58 -0.34 -6.83 -0.78
N ILE A 59 0.58 -6.61 -1.72
CA ILE A 59 1.99 -6.26 -1.50
C ILE A 59 2.31 -4.91 -2.15
N TYR A 60 3.38 -4.24 -1.72
CA TYR A 60 3.86 -3.03 -2.36
C TYR A 60 4.56 -3.34 -3.68
N GLU A 61 4.29 -2.56 -4.71
CA GLU A 61 4.85 -2.77 -6.05
C GLU A 61 6.39 -2.68 -6.07
N HIS A 62 6.98 -1.73 -5.33
CA HIS A 62 8.43 -1.63 -5.23
C HIS A 62 9.11 -2.85 -4.57
N HIS A 63 8.40 -3.64 -3.75
CA HIS A 63 8.91 -4.92 -3.27
C HIS A 63 9.00 -5.91 -4.43
N LEU A 64 7.91 -6.05 -5.20
CA LEU A 64 7.87 -6.97 -6.33
C LEU A 64 8.96 -6.66 -7.38
N VAL A 65 9.15 -5.38 -7.70
CA VAL A 65 10.22 -4.96 -8.63
C VAL A 65 11.59 -5.33 -8.08
N MET A 66 11.86 -5.10 -6.79
CA MET A 66 13.13 -5.48 -6.17
C MET A 66 13.32 -7.00 -6.10
N GLU A 67 12.27 -7.76 -5.82
CA GLU A 67 12.31 -9.23 -5.79
C GLU A 67 12.60 -9.82 -7.17
N GLU A 68 12.02 -9.23 -8.22
CA GLU A 68 12.32 -9.59 -9.61
C GLU A 68 13.79 -9.34 -9.95
N GLN A 69 14.33 -8.18 -9.55
CA GLN A 69 15.76 -7.87 -9.74
C GLN A 69 16.70 -8.82 -8.99
N LEU A 70 16.30 -9.27 -7.80
CA LEU A 70 17.09 -10.18 -6.96
C LEU A 70 16.95 -11.66 -7.37
N GLY A 71 15.87 -12.03 -8.05
CA GLY A 71 15.50 -13.42 -8.30
C GLY A 71 15.11 -14.19 -7.03
N ARG A 72 14.74 -13.49 -5.94
CA ARG A 72 14.29 -14.09 -4.68
C ARG A 72 13.36 -13.14 -3.93
N TYR A 73 12.59 -13.68 -2.99
CA TYR A 73 11.79 -12.87 -2.06
C TYR A 73 12.67 -12.02 -1.14
N LEU A 74 12.14 -10.85 -0.77
CA LEU A 74 12.72 -10.03 0.27
C LEU A 74 12.50 -10.67 1.64
N THR A 75 13.50 -10.54 2.50
CA THR A 75 13.40 -10.94 3.89
C THR A 75 12.62 -9.89 4.70
N PRO A 76 12.01 -10.26 5.83
CA PRO A 76 11.27 -9.31 6.67
C PRO A 76 12.11 -8.15 7.25
N LYS A 77 13.45 -8.24 7.18
CA LYS A 77 14.37 -7.21 7.69
C LYS A 77 14.79 -6.22 6.61
N GLU A 78 14.69 -6.61 5.36
CA GLU A 78 15.10 -5.78 4.22
C GLU A 78 14.13 -4.63 3.99
N VAL A 79 14.66 -3.48 3.59
CA VAL A 79 13.90 -2.25 3.32
C VAL A 79 14.25 -1.76 1.93
N VAL A 80 13.24 -1.51 1.11
CA VAL A 80 13.39 -0.87 -0.20
C VAL A 80 13.12 0.63 -0.05
N HIS A 81 14.02 1.45 -0.59
CA HIS A 81 13.98 2.90 -0.51
C HIS A 81 13.96 3.52 -1.90
N HIS A 82 13.04 4.45 -2.13
CA HIS A 82 13.00 5.29 -3.32
C HIS A 82 14.02 6.41 -3.21
N ILE A 83 15.01 6.44 -4.11
CA ILE A 83 16.12 7.40 -4.09
C ILE A 83 15.63 8.84 -4.33
N ASN A 84 14.64 9.02 -5.20
CA ASN A 84 14.06 10.33 -5.50
C ASN A 84 12.91 10.76 -4.57
N ASN A 85 12.56 9.93 -3.56
CA ASN A 85 11.44 10.15 -2.64
C ASN A 85 10.04 10.25 -3.28
N ILE A 86 9.91 9.76 -4.51
CA ILE A 86 8.65 9.62 -5.22
C ILE A 86 8.22 8.15 -5.10
N HIS A 87 7.25 7.89 -4.22
CA HIS A 87 6.89 6.53 -3.79
C HIS A 87 6.14 5.68 -4.84
N ASP A 88 5.69 6.29 -5.93
CA ASP A 88 5.07 5.61 -7.07
C ASP A 88 6.03 5.44 -8.27
N ASP A 89 7.24 6.00 -8.19
CA ASP A 89 8.30 5.78 -9.17
C ASP A 89 9.07 4.48 -8.86
N ASN A 90 8.50 3.36 -9.29
CA ASN A 90 9.02 2.02 -9.01
C ASN A 90 10.01 1.51 -10.06
N ARG A 91 10.67 2.40 -10.82
CA ARG A 91 11.72 1.98 -11.75
C ARG A 91 12.91 1.37 -10.99
N PRO A 92 13.51 0.24 -11.43
CA PRO A 92 14.59 -0.43 -10.71
C PRO A 92 15.75 0.50 -10.32
N GLU A 93 16.14 1.42 -11.22
CA GLU A 93 17.21 2.38 -10.99
C GLU A 93 16.91 3.42 -9.89
N ASN A 94 15.63 3.60 -9.53
CA ASN A 94 15.20 4.49 -8.45
C ASN A 94 15.06 3.76 -7.11
N LEU A 95 15.25 2.45 -7.06
CA LEU A 95 15.09 1.64 -5.85
C LEU A 95 16.43 1.24 -5.27
N LYS A 96 16.55 1.36 -3.95
CA LYS A 96 17.73 0.95 -3.19
C LYS A 96 17.35 0.00 -2.08
N LEU A 97 18.02 -1.15 -2.03
CA LEU A 97 17.83 -2.13 -0.98
C LEU A 97 18.76 -1.87 0.21
N PHE A 98 18.18 -1.92 1.41
CA PHE A 98 18.90 -1.94 2.67
C PHE A 98 18.66 -3.27 3.38
N SER A 99 19.71 -3.88 3.92
CA SER A 99 19.63 -5.15 4.64
C SER A 99 18.87 -5.08 5.97
N THR A 100 18.77 -3.87 6.55
CA THR A 100 18.05 -3.62 7.80
C THR A 100 17.47 -2.21 7.81
N THR A 101 16.40 -2.02 8.58
CA THR A 101 15.89 -0.68 8.92
C THR A 101 16.96 0.21 9.54
N ALA A 102 17.86 -0.34 10.36
CA ALA A 102 18.95 0.44 10.96
C ALA A 102 19.89 1.05 9.90
N ASN A 103 20.21 0.29 8.84
CA ASN A 103 21.04 0.79 7.74
C ASN A 103 20.30 1.84 6.91
N HIS A 104 18.99 1.67 6.70
CA HIS A 104 18.14 2.68 6.06
C HIS A 104 18.05 3.97 6.87
N THR A 105 17.83 3.88 8.18
CA THR A 105 17.82 5.04 9.09
C THR A 105 19.18 5.75 9.10
N LYS A 106 20.29 5.01 9.18
CA LYS A 106 21.64 5.58 9.07
C LYS A 106 21.82 6.34 7.76
N HIS A 107 21.32 5.80 6.65
CA HIS A 107 21.38 6.49 5.36
C HIS A 107 20.72 7.88 5.39
N HIS A 108 19.54 7.97 6.01
CA HIS A 108 18.84 9.24 6.23
C HIS A 108 19.64 10.24 7.08
N HIS A 109 20.38 9.75 8.08
CA HIS A 109 21.22 10.61 8.92
C HIS A 109 22.53 11.03 8.24
N THR A 110 23.20 10.11 7.55
CA THR A 110 24.51 10.35 6.92
C THR A 110 24.41 11.25 5.70
N LEU A 111 23.32 11.18 4.92
CA LEU A 111 23.09 12.11 3.82
C LEU A 111 22.59 13.49 4.25
N GLY A 112 22.46 13.74 5.55
CA GLY A 112 22.21 15.06 6.10
C GLY A 112 20.87 15.67 5.69
N THR A 113 19.85 15.50 6.54
CA THR A 113 18.88 16.57 6.86
C THR A 113 17.94 17.07 5.75
N PHE A 114 18.08 16.70 4.48
CA PHE A 114 17.23 17.24 3.40
C PHE A 114 15.85 16.58 3.29
N ASP A 115 15.70 15.35 3.80
CA ASP A 115 14.51 14.52 3.55
C ASP A 115 13.44 14.57 4.66
N MET A 116 13.85 14.97 5.87
CA MET A 116 12.94 15.05 7.03
C MET A 116 12.19 16.39 7.13
N LEU A 117 12.58 17.43 6.39
CA LEU A 117 12.01 18.78 6.51
C LEU A 117 10.80 19.05 5.60
N LYS A 118 10.43 18.17 4.67
CA LYS A 118 9.24 18.37 3.80
C LYS A 118 7.95 17.72 4.34
N LYS A 119 7.90 17.34 5.62
CA LYS A 119 6.66 16.82 6.25
C LYS A 119 5.81 17.87 6.98
N HIS A 120 6.23 19.13 7.05
CA HIS A 120 5.48 20.21 7.73
C HIS A 120 5.61 21.57 7.03
N LEU A 121 5.36 21.63 5.72
CA LEU A 121 5.00 22.87 5.03
C LEU A 121 3.87 22.59 4.04
#